data_AF-A0A8I0MW88-F1
#
_entry.id   AF-A0A8I0MW88-F1
#
_cell.length_a   1.000
_cell.length_b   1.000
_cell.length_c   1.000
_cell.angle_alpha   90.00
_cell.angle_beta   90.00
_cell.angle_gamma   90.00
#
_symmetry.space_group_name_H-M   'P 1'
#
loop_
_entity.id
_entity.type
_entity.pdbx_description
1 polymer ?
#
loop_
_entity_poly.entity_id
_entity_poly.type
_entity_poly.pdbx_seq_one_letter_code
_entity_poly.pdbx_strand_id
1 'polypeptide(L)'
;MKTYYDEQQGMCINGNFWQVHPETGKPWDTDSVADFMDKVKAQTDNDDGVAQLKQQVIARVKLLAYQQLQGQQWRVERAKERELQATLSGNDAEATQQRDNLKSILAQREALRVKSDELEAEVQRLTTKAELLAYVIEF
;
A
#
# COMPACT_ATOMS: atom_id res chain seq x y z
N MET A 1 24.25 -1.44 -0.63
CA MET A 1 25.56 -1.34 0.07
C MET A 1 26.25 -2.69 0.03
N LYS A 2 27.58 -2.78 -0.14
CA LYS A 2 28.31 -4.05 -0.07
C LYS A 2 29.01 -4.16 1.28
N THR A 3 28.44 -4.95 2.18
CA THR A 3 29.07 -5.37 3.43
C THR A 3 29.70 -6.74 3.20
N TYR A 4 31.00 -6.88 3.44
CA TYR A 4 31.73 -8.14 3.26
C TYR A 4 33.00 -8.13 4.11
N TYR A 5 33.50 -9.31 4.44
CA TYR A 5 34.71 -9.49 5.23
C TYR A 5 35.92 -9.73 4.32
N ASP A 6 37.04 -9.06 4.63
CA ASP A 6 38.34 -9.25 4.01
C ASP A 6 39.36 -9.62 5.09
N GLU A 7 40.12 -10.70 4.90
CA GLU A 7 41.06 -11.21 5.91
C GLU A 7 42.22 -10.24 6.21
N GLN A 8 42.58 -9.36 5.27
CA GLN A 8 43.69 -8.41 5.43
C GLN A 8 43.23 -7.06 5.97
N GLN A 9 42.02 -6.65 5.61
CA GLN A 9 41.51 -5.29 5.89
C GLN A 9 40.40 -5.26 6.94
N GLY A 10 39.86 -6.42 7.33
CA GLY A 10 38.75 -6.55 8.27
C GLY A 10 37.40 -6.39 7.58
N MET A 11 36.41 -5.87 8.32
CA MET A 11 35.04 -5.79 7.85
C MET A 11 34.80 -4.54 7.01
N CYS A 12 34.36 -4.71 5.75
CA CYS A 12 33.90 -3.59 4.92
C CYS A 12 32.46 -3.24 5.28
N ILE A 13 32.24 -2.04 5.82
CA ILE A 13 30.94 -1.50 6.21
C ILE A 13 30.76 -0.16 5.49
N ASN A 14 29.76 -0.08 4.62
CA ASN A 14 29.45 1.13 3.85
C ASN A 14 30.64 1.69 3.05
N GLY A 15 31.51 0.81 2.54
CA GLY A 15 32.70 1.17 1.76
C GLY A 15 33.94 1.52 2.59
N ASN A 16 33.85 1.47 3.92
CA ASN A 16 34.99 1.69 4.82
C ASN A 16 35.38 0.38 5.51
N PHE A 17 36.68 0.18 5.70
CA PHE A 17 37.21 -0.99 6.39
C PHE A 17 37.37 -0.76 7.88
N TRP A 18 36.89 -1.72 8.66
CA TRP A 18 36.96 -1.72 10.12
C TRP A 18 37.72 -2.95 10.58
N GLN A 19 38.83 -2.73 11.27
CA GLN A 19 39.67 -3.82 11.82
C GLN A 19 39.11 -4.39 13.13
N VAL A 20 38.21 -3.66 13.79
CA VAL A 20 37.53 -4.06 15.03
C VAL A 20 36.03 -3.91 14.88
N HIS A 21 35.29 -4.71 15.63
CA HIS A 21 33.83 -4.68 15.67
C HIS A 21 33.34 -3.34 16.25
N PRO A 22 32.46 -2.60 15.55
CA PRO A 22 32.08 -1.24 15.94
C PRO A 22 31.28 -1.19 17.26
N GLU A 23 30.49 -2.22 17.57
CA GLU A 23 29.68 -2.25 18.79
C GLU A 23 30.43 -2.78 20.03
N THR A 24 31.38 -3.71 19.85
CA THR A 24 32.05 -4.40 20.97
C THR A 24 33.50 -3.94 21.16
N GLY A 25 34.09 -3.26 20.16
CA GLY A 25 35.48 -2.80 20.16
C GLY A 25 36.53 -3.91 20.06
N LYS A 26 36.11 -5.18 19.88
CA LYS A 26 37.00 -6.34 19.81
C LYS A 26 37.43 -6.63 18.36
N PRO A 27 38.59 -7.28 18.13
CA PRO A 27 38.95 -7.77 16.81
C PRO A 27 37.87 -8.69 16.24
N TRP A 28 37.72 -8.68 14.92
CA TRP A 28 36.82 -9.59 14.23
C TRP A 28 37.32 -11.03 14.33
N ASP A 29 36.40 -11.93 14.64
CA ASP A 29 36.56 -13.38 14.56
C ASP A 29 35.45 -13.99 13.69
N THR A 30 35.56 -15.27 13.37
CA THR A 30 34.63 -15.94 12.45
C THR A 30 33.19 -15.85 12.93
N ASP A 31 32.95 -15.94 14.24
CA ASP A 31 31.62 -15.91 14.83
C ASP A 31 31.02 -14.49 14.79
N SER A 32 31.78 -13.48 15.22
CA SER A 32 31.34 -12.07 15.21
C SER A 32 31.15 -11.51 13.80
N VAL A 33 31.92 -11.98 12.82
CA VAL A 33 31.70 -11.64 11.40
C VAL A 33 30.38 -12.22 10.90
N ALA A 34 30.11 -13.50 11.21
CA ALA A 34 28.87 -14.16 10.82
C ALA A 34 27.66 -13.47 11.46
N ASP A 35 27.70 -13.24 12.77
CA ASP A 35 26.63 -12.56 13.51
C ASP A 35 26.35 -11.15 12.97
N PHE A 36 27.40 -10.38 12.67
CA PHE A 36 27.25 -9.03 12.12
C PHE A 36 26.71 -9.06 10.69
N MET A 37 27.17 -9.99 9.85
CA MET A 37 26.63 -10.17 8.49
C MET A 37 25.16 -10.56 8.50
N ASP A 38 24.76 -11.46 9.39
CA ASP A 38 23.36 -11.88 9.54
C ASP A 38 22.49 -10.72 10.04
N LYS A 39 23.00 -9.93 11.00
CA LYS A 39 22.33 -8.71 11.49
C LYS A 39 22.16 -7.66 10.40
N VAL A 40 23.22 -7.38 9.63
CA VAL A 40 23.17 -6.41 8.52
C VAL A 40 22.24 -6.90 7.41
N LYS A 41 22.26 -8.20 7.09
CA LYS A 41 21.36 -8.80 6.11
C LYS A 41 19.90 -8.68 6.56
N ALA A 42 19.60 -8.99 7.82
CA ALA A 42 18.27 -8.82 8.40
C ALA A 42 17.80 -7.34 8.42
N GLN A 43 18.72 -6.39 8.59
CA GLN A 43 18.41 -4.95 8.51
C GLN A 43 18.17 -4.48 7.07
N THR A 44 18.99 -4.95 6.12
CA THR A 44 18.90 -4.56 4.71
C THR A 44 17.65 -5.16 4.04
N ASP A 45 17.27 -6.38 4.40
CA ASP A 45 16.01 -7.01 3.94
C ASP A 45 14.75 -6.30 4.48
N ASN A 46 14.86 -5.56 5.59
CA ASN A 46 13.76 -4.78 6.16
C ASN A 46 13.63 -3.36 5.57
N ASP A 47 14.68 -2.78 5.01
CA ASP A 47 14.68 -1.36 4.59
C ASP A 47 14.75 -1.13 3.07
N ASP A 48 15.46 -1.98 2.31
CA ASP A 48 15.62 -1.79 0.86
C ASP A 48 14.37 -2.30 0.09
N GLY A 49 13.35 -1.44 0.04
CA GLY A 49 12.22 -1.56 -0.90
C GLY A 49 10.83 -1.70 -0.27
N VAL A 50 10.70 -1.79 1.06
CA VAL A 50 9.40 -1.83 1.74
C VAL A 50 8.59 -0.57 1.46
N ALA A 51 9.20 0.61 1.58
CA ALA A 51 8.53 1.88 1.28
C ALA A 51 8.06 1.97 -0.18
N GLN A 52 8.89 1.51 -1.12
CA GLN A 52 8.56 1.50 -2.54
C GLN A 52 7.44 0.52 -2.86
N LEU A 53 7.49 -0.70 -2.30
CA LEU A 53 6.43 -1.70 -2.45
C LEU A 53 5.11 -1.21 -1.85
N LYS A 54 5.16 -0.56 -0.68
CA LYS A 54 3.99 0.06 -0.05
C LYS A 54 3.33 1.08 -0.98
N GLN A 55 4.11 1.95 -1.61
CA GLN A 55 3.60 2.89 -2.61
C GLN A 55 2.99 2.18 -3.82
N GLN A 56 3.60 1.10 -4.31
CA GLN A 56 3.07 0.32 -5.44
C GLN A 56 1.73 -0.35 -5.10
N VAL A 57 1.61 -0.95 -3.91
CA VAL A 57 0.36 -1.59 -3.46
C VAL A 57 -0.73 -0.53 -3.29
N ILE A 58 -0.44 0.62 -2.67
CA ILE A 58 -1.38 1.75 -2.55
C ILE A 58 -1.82 2.25 -3.94
N ALA A 59 -0.88 2.41 -4.88
CA ALA A 59 -1.21 2.82 -6.23
C ALA A 59 -2.15 1.81 -6.93
N ARG A 60 -1.95 0.52 -6.67
CA ARG A 60 -2.82 -0.55 -7.19
C ARG A 60 -4.22 -0.51 -6.56
N VAL A 61 -4.33 -0.29 -5.24
CA VAL A 61 -5.62 -0.07 -4.55
C VAL A 61 -6.38 1.08 -5.22
N LYS A 62 -5.73 2.23 -5.39
CA LYS A 62 -6.32 3.42 -6.03
C LYS A 62 -6.77 3.16 -7.46
N LEU A 63 -5.95 2.46 -8.24
CA LEU A 63 -6.27 2.13 -9.62
C LEU A 63 -7.52 1.24 -9.71
N LEU A 64 -7.61 0.22 -8.85
CA LEU A 64 -8.75 -0.69 -8.81
C LEU A 64 -10.03 0.04 -8.35
N ALA A 65 -9.95 0.85 -7.29
CA ALA A 65 -11.05 1.70 -6.86
C ALA A 65 -11.52 2.63 -7.99
N TYR A 66 -10.59 3.30 -8.67
CA TYR A 66 -10.90 4.16 -9.80
C TYR A 66 -11.62 3.42 -10.92
N GLN A 67 -11.15 2.23 -11.31
CA GLN A 67 -11.79 1.42 -12.35
C GLN A 67 -13.22 1.03 -11.97
N GLN A 68 -13.47 0.65 -10.71
CA GLN A 68 -14.82 0.34 -10.24
C GLN A 68 -15.72 1.57 -10.22
N LEU A 69 -15.22 2.70 -9.72
CA LEU A 69 -15.94 3.98 -9.70
C LEU A 69 -16.27 4.44 -11.13
N GLN A 70 -15.33 4.32 -12.06
CA GLN A 70 -15.56 4.62 -13.47
C GLN A 70 -16.62 3.70 -14.07
N GLY A 71 -16.57 2.40 -13.77
CA GLY A 71 -17.58 1.42 -14.18
C GLY A 71 -18.99 1.70 -13.62
N GLN A 72 -19.10 2.42 -12.50
CA GLN A 72 -20.38 2.84 -11.92
C GLN A 72 -20.87 4.21 -12.41
N GLN A 73 -20.04 4.98 -13.13
CA GLN A 73 -20.36 6.34 -13.54
C GLN A 73 -21.64 6.42 -14.38
N TRP A 74 -21.79 5.52 -15.34
CA TRP A 74 -22.99 5.48 -16.19
C TRP A 74 -24.27 5.20 -15.38
N ARG A 75 -24.20 4.43 -14.29
CA ARG A 75 -25.35 4.16 -13.41
C ARG A 75 -25.80 5.43 -12.70
N VAL A 76 -24.84 6.23 -12.24
CA VAL A 76 -25.11 7.54 -11.62
C VAL A 76 -25.75 8.48 -12.62
N GLU A 77 -25.22 8.58 -13.84
CA GLU A 77 -25.76 9.44 -14.89
C GLU A 77 -27.18 9.04 -15.26
N ARG A 78 -27.45 7.74 -15.48
CA ARG A 78 -28.80 7.23 -15.74
C ARG A 78 -29.77 7.49 -14.60
N ALA A 79 -29.33 7.37 -13.34
CA ALA A 79 -30.19 7.66 -12.19
C ALA A 79 -30.52 9.16 -12.09
N LYS A 80 -29.55 10.04 -12.38
CA LYS A 80 -29.77 11.49 -12.45
C LYS A 80 -30.75 11.87 -13.57
N GLU A 81 -30.59 11.28 -14.75
CA GLU A 81 -31.52 11.49 -15.87
C GLU A 81 -32.96 11.12 -15.50
N ARG A 82 -33.16 9.97 -14.84
CA ARG A 82 -34.48 9.50 -14.42
C ARG A 82 -35.11 10.38 -13.34
N GLU A 83 -34.33 10.81 -12.34
CA GLU A 83 -34.82 11.72 -11.31
C GLU A 83 -35.23 13.07 -11.91
N LEU A 84 -34.44 13.59 -12.85
CA LEU A 84 -34.76 14.82 -13.57
C LEU A 84 -36.03 14.66 -14.42
N GLN A 85 -36.15 13.58 -15.18
CA GLN A 85 -37.35 13.30 -15.99
C GLN A 85 -38.62 13.22 -15.13
N ALA A 86 -38.56 12.49 -14.01
CA ALA A 86 -39.68 12.37 -13.09
C ALA A 86 -40.07 13.73 -12.49
N THR A 87 -39.08 14.54 -12.10
CA THR A 87 -39.30 15.89 -11.58
C THR A 87 -39.95 16.81 -12.63
N LEU A 88 -39.48 16.77 -13.88
CA LEU A 88 -40.03 17.57 -14.98
C LEU A 88 -41.43 17.14 -15.40
N SER A 89 -41.78 15.86 -15.22
CA SER A 89 -43.12 15.34 -15.51
C SER A 89 -44.20 15.76 -14.51
N GLY A 90 -43.79 16.34 -13.37
CA GLY A 90 -44.71 16.73 -12.29
C GLY A 90 -45.23 15.55 -11.47
N ASN A 91 -44.63 14.37 -11.60
CA ASN A 91 -44.99 13.17 -10.83
C ASN A 91 -44.15 13.09 -9.54
N ASP A 92 -44.62 13.72 -8.47
CA ASP A 92 -43.88 13.84 -7.19
C ASP A 92 -43.56 12.47 -6.54
N ALA A 93 -44.45 11.49 -6.69
CA ALA A 93 -44.25 10.15 -6.16
C ALA A 93 -43.10 9.43 -6.88
N GLU A 94 -43.08 9.52 -8.22
CA GLU A 94 -42.00 8.96 -9.03
C GLU A 94 -40.68 9.72 -8.82
N ALA A 95 -40.72 11.04 -8.72
CA ALA A 95 -39.54 11.85 -8.43
C ALA A 95 -38.89 11.46 -7.10
N THR A 96 -39.71 11.20 -6.07
CA THR A 96 -39.24 10.72 -4.76
C THR A 96 -38.58 9.34 -4.88
N GLN A 97 -39.22 8.41 -5.58
CA GLN A 97 -38.68 7.07 -5.81
C GLN A 97 -37.34 7.09 -6.55
N GLN A 98 -37.22 7.89 -7.62
CA GLN A 98 -35.98 8.00 -8.38
C GLN A 98 -34.86 8.69 -7.59
N ARG A 99 -35.21 9.66 -6.72
CA ARG A 99 -34.25 10.31 -5.83
C ARG A 99 -33.67 9.34 -4.81
N ASP A 100 -34.48 8.48 -4.21
CA ASP A 100 -34.00 7.50 -3.25
C ASP A 100 -33.14 6.41 -3.93
N ASN A 101 -33.49 6.03 -5.17
CA ASN A 101 -32.63 5.18 -6.00
C ASN A 101 -31.27 5.86 -6.29
N LEU A 102 -31.26 7.14 -6.67
CA LEU A 102 -30.03 7.91 -6.88
C LEU A 102 -29.17 7.97 -5.61
N LYS A 103 -29.79 8.23 -4.44
CA LYS A 103 -29.08 8.21 -3.15
C LYS A 103 -28.46 6.85 -2.86
N SER A 104 -29.17 5.75 -3.12
CA SER A 104 -28.65 4.40 -2.93
C SER A 104 -27.42 4.13 -3.81
N ILE A 105 -27.46 4.54 -5.09
CA ILE A 105 -26.32 4.40 -6.00
C ILE A 105 -25.13 5.26 -5.53
N LEU A 106 -25.38 6.49 -5.09
CA LEU A 106 -24.33 7.36 -4.55
C LEU A 106 -23.72 6.81 -3.26
N ALA A 107 -24.53 6.19 -2.39
CA ALA A 107 -24.05 5.53 -1.18
C ALA A 107 -23.16 4.31 -1.49
N GLN A 108 -23.52 3.49 -2.48
CA GLN A 108 -22.67 2.40 -2.96
C GLN A 108 -21.32 2.92 -3.49
N ARG A 109 -21.35 4.04 -4.22
CA ARG A 109 -20.14 4.68 -4.74
C ARG A 109 -19.25 5.20 -3.61
N GLU A 110 -19.84 5.83 -2.60
CA GLU A 110 -19.09 6.31 -1.43
C GLU A 110 -18.52 5.17 -0.60
N ALA A 111 -19.25 4.06 -0.44
CA ALA A 111 -18.74 2.87 0.23
C ALA A 111 -17.46 2.32 -0.43
N LEU A 112 -17.37 2.33 -1.77
CA LEU A 112 -16.13 1.96 -2.47
C LEU A 112 -14.98 2.93 -2.19
N ARG A 113 -15.26 4.24 -2.12
CA ARG A 113 -14.25 5.26 -1.79
C ARG A 113 -13.72 5.04 -0.37
N VAL A 114 -14.61 4.84 0.59
CA VAL A 114 -14.26 4.55 1.98
C VAL A 114 -13.46 3.24 2.07
N LYS A 115 -13.88 2.19 1.36
CA LYS A 115 -13.14 0.92 1.34
C LYS A 115 -11.73 1.07 0.76
N SER A 116 -11.55 1.90 -0.26
CA SER A 116 -10.21 2.25 -0.77
C SER A 116 -9.36 2.89 0.31
N ASP A 117 -9.89 3.87 1.05
CA ASP A 117 -9.15 4.55 2.14
C ASP A 117 -8.77 3.56 3.25
N GLU A 118 -9.67 2.63 3.60
CA GLU A 118 -9.41 1.57 4.59
C GLU A 118 -8.26 0.66 4.14
N LEU A 119 -8.31 0.18 2.89
CA LEU A 119 -7.25 -0.67 2.32
C LEU A 119 -5.91 0.07 2.25
N GLU A 120 -5.90 1.38 1.95
CA GLU A 120 -4.69 2.19 2.01
C GLU A 120 -4.13 2.27 3.43
N ALA A 121 -4.99 2.47 4.43
CA ALA A 121 -4.59 2.51 5.84
C ALA A 121 -4.06 1.15 6.33
N GLU A 122 -4.64 0.04 5.87
CA GLU A 122 -4.14 -1.32 6.15
C GLU A 122 -2.73 -1.51 5.58
N VAL A 123 -2.52 -1.16 4.30
CA VAL A 123 -1.21 -1.24 3.64
C VAL A 123 -0.17 -0.37 4.36
N GLN A 124 -0.57 0.80 4.89
CA GLN A 124 0.32 1.65 5.68
C GLN A 124 0.78 1.00 6.98
N ARG A 125 -0.01 0.13 7.60
CA ARG A 125 0.35 -0.59 8.83
C ARG A 125 1.29 -1.76 8.60
N LEU A 126 1.41 -2.27 7.38
CA LEU A 126 2.33 -3.35 7.05
C LEU A 126 3.78 -2.86 7.14
N THR A 127 4.63 -3.64 7.80
CA THR A 127 6.02 -3.25 8.11
C THR A 127 7.04 -4.08 7.35
N THR A 128 6.64 -5.24 6.84
CA THR A 128 7.55 -6.16 6.16
C THR A 128 7.23 -6.32 4.68
N LYS A 129 8.26 -6.69 3.91
CA LYS A 129 8.13 -7.02 2.48
C LYS A 129 7.22 -8.23 2.24
N ALA A 130 7.31 -9.26 3.09
CA ALA A 130 6.51 -10.47 2.96
C ALA A 130 5.01 -10.17 3.11
N GLU A 131 4.62 -9.35 4.09
CA GLU A 131 3.24 -8.91 4.27
C GLU A 131 2.72 -8.14 3.05
N LEU A 132 3.52 -7.22 2.51
CA LEU A 132 3.13 -6.43 1.33
C LEU A 132 2.96 -7.29 0.07
N LEU A 133 3.79 -8.31 -0.11
CA LEU A 133 3.69 -9.23 -1.26
C LEU A 133 2.51 -10.20 -1.13
N ALA A 134 2.15 -10.58 0.10
CA ALA A 134 1.02 -11.45 0.39
C ALA A 134 -0.32 -10.70 0.45
N TYR A 135 -0.30 -9.36 0.46
CA TYR A 135 -1.51 -8.55 0.61
C TYR A 135 -2.45 -8.70 -0.58
N VAL A 136 -3.67 -9.14 -0.30
CA VAL A 136 -4.75 -9.29 -1.29
C VAL A 136 -5.67 -8.07 -1.20
N ILE A 137 -5.93 -7.46 -2.35
CA ILE A 137 -6.84 -6.31 -2.46
C ILE A 137 -8.24 -6.84 -2.76
N GLU A 138 -9.18 -6.66 -1.83
CA GLU A 138 -10.58 -7.09 -1.97
C GLU A 138 -11.53 -5.88 -1.77
N PHE A 139 -12.42 -5.68 -2.75
CA PHE A 139 -13.44 -4.62 -2.79
C PHE A 139 -14.84 -5.19 -2.71
#